data_AF-A0A5Q2FC23-F1
#
_entry.id   AF-A0A5Q2FC23-F1
#
_cell.length_a   1.000
_cell.length_b   1.000
_cell.length_c   1.000
_cell.angle_alpha   90.00
_cell.angle_beta   90.00
_cell.angle_gamma   90.00
#
_symmetry.space_group_name_H-M   'P 1'
#
loop_
_entity.id
_entity.type
_entity.pdbx_description
1 polymer ?
#
loop_
_entity_poly.entity_id
_entity_poly.type
_entity_poly.pdbx_seq_one_letter_code
_entity_poly.pdbx_strand_id
1 'polypeptide(L)'
;MPSTIYWNGLVTFGILRRDTGLDQLASTRQQREAADELASRSRNDWHPTLPPVPQDFPSTLDGGLDMTATEATWLRERILDSVPDSLLAHVVASDQPPIPDSAYPWRDETCQSASDPAARFLHHAQLFSLAVKGATRLYNVLLAEAYEQAGFTTVRATVEDYRDQYFAWLDELGDLRHQLHAWDQQDFWVSVRARNPRISLRTQAFVDQWVGAMLDGIVTNGVRNESLRVLIANREAALKGKQARLANQKLLGQWGGGGGGGLDYRWGTVKTIVTDIHEGLARV
;
A
#
# COMPACT_ATOMS: atom_id res chain seq x y z
N MET A 1 -14.90 -0.13 -7.26
CA MET A 1 -13.92 0.28 -6.22
C MET A 1 -12.46 -0.12 -6.47
N PRO A 2 -12.06 -0.68 -7.63
CA PRO A 2 -10.68 -0.58 -8.12
C PRO A 2 -10.35 0.77 -8.78
N SER A 3 -11.37 1.46 -9.32
CA SER A 3 -11.22 2.65 -10.19
C SER A 3 -10.64 3.90 -9.51
N THR A 4 -10.91 4.15 -8.24
CA THR A 4 -10.51 5.40 -7.57
C THR A 4 -8.99 5.52 -7.36
N ILE A 5 -8.29 4.38 -7.20
CA ILE A 5 -6.84 4.38 -6.97
C ILE A 5 -6.09 4.61 -8.28
N TYR A 6 -6.50 3.96 -9.36
CA TYR A 6 -5.97 4.24 -10.70
C TYR A 6 -6.27 5.68 -11.11
N TRP A 7 -7.43 6.22 -10.74
CA TRP A 7 -7.78 7.62 -10.99
C TRP A 7 -6.81 8.60 -10.33
N ASN A 8 -6.49 8.38 -9.07
CA ASN A 8 -5.53 9.22 -8.37
C ASN A 8 -4.14 9.17 -9.03
N GLY A 9 -3.73 8.00 -9.53
CA GLY A 9 -2.49 7.87 -10.32
C GLY A 9 -2.52 8.71 -11.60
N LEU A 10 -3.62 8.68 -12.36
CA LEU A 10 -3.77 9.48 -13.58
C LEU A 10 -3.67 10.99 -13.33
N VAL A 11 -4.25 11.48 -12.23
CA VAL A 11 -4.14 12.89 -11.84
C VAL A 11 -2.74 13.20 -11.33
N THR A 12 -2.16 12.32 -10.49
CA THR A 12 -0.83 12.51 -9.90
C THR A 12 0.27 12.57 -10.96
N PHE A 13 0.18 11.77 -12.03
CA PHE A 13 1.14 11.78 -13.13
C PHE A 13 0.81 12.79 -14.23
N GLY A 14 -0.19 13.67 -14.01
CA GLY A 14 -0.61 14.68 -14.98
C GLY A 14 -1.19 14.12 -16.29
N ILE A 15 -1.51 12.82 -16.32
CA ILE A 15 -2.14 12.15 -17.47
C ILE A 15 -3.55 12.68 -17.66
N LEU A 16 -4.27 12.83 -16.54
CA LEU A 16 -5.53 13.56 -16.46
C LEU A 16 -5.25 14.93 -15.83
N ARG A 17 -5.46 16.01 -16.60
CA ARG A 17 -5.11 17.38 -16.23
C ARG A 17 -6.16 18.08 -15.36
N ARG A 18 -7.34 17.48 -15.18
CA ARG A 18 -8.39 17.99 -14.28
C ARG A 18 -8.72 16.96 -13.21
N ASP A 19 -9.00 17.45 -12.00
CA ASP A 19 -9.57 16.66 -10.92
C ASP A 19 -11.08 16.47 -11.14
N THR A 20 -11.41 15.81 -12.25
CA THR A 20 -12.78 15.52 -12.67
C THR A 20 -13.13 14.11 -12.19
N GLY A 21 -14.36 13.86 -11.72
CA GLY A 21 -14.80 12.50 -11.38
C GLY A 21 -15.09 11.64 -12.62
N LEU A 22 -15.05 10.32 -12.48
CA LEU A 22 -15.37 9.34 -13.54
C LEU A 22 -16.74 9.61 -14.20
N ASP A 23 -17.74 9.99 -13.41
CA ASP A 23 -19.11 10.25 -13.87
C ASP A 23 -19.20 11.47 -14.79
N GLN A 24 -18.34 12.46 -14.57
CA GLN A 24 -18.28 13.69 -15.37
C GLN A 24 -17.54 13.46 -16.71
N LEU A 25 -16.56 12.55 -16.76
CA LEU A 25 -15.97 12.11 -18.04
C LEU A 25 -16.95 11.22 -18.83
N ALA A 26 -17.73 10.37 -18.16
CA ALA A 26 -18.71 9.50 -18.79
C ALA A 26 -19.95 10.25 -19.32
N SER A 27 -20.46 11.25 -18.59
CA SER A 27 -21.57 12.10 -19.03
C SER A 27 -21.25 12.87 -20.30
N THR A 28 -19.97 13.22 -20.49
CA THR A 28 -19.46 13.87 -21.71
C THR A 28 -19.54 12.95 -22.94
N ARG A 29 -19.60 11.62 -22.74
CA ARG A 29 -19.68 10.62 -23.83
C ARG A 29 -21.12 10.36 -24.30
N GLN A 30 -22.12 10.58 -23.44
CA GLN A 30 -23.55 10.41 -23.77
C GLN A 30 -24.18 11.62 -24.49
N GLN A 31 -23.59 12.81 -24.40
CA GLN A 31 -24.04 14.00 -25.16
C GLN A 31 -23.37 14.10 -26.54
N ARG A 32 -23.39 13.01 -27.31
CA ARG A 32 -22.71 12.88 -28.61
C ARG A 32 -23.50 13.40 -29.82
N GLU A 33 -24.50 14.27 -29.61
CA GLU A 33 -25.29 14.88 -30.70
C GLU A 33 -25.07 16.39 -30.90
N ALA A 34 -24.14 17.03 -30.15
CA ALA A 34 -23.71 18.42 -30.40
C ALA A 34 -22.19 18.46 -30.64
N ALA A 35 -21.79 18.26 -31.90
CA ALA A 35 -20.54 17.59 -32.26
C ALA A 35 -19.23 18.39 -32.20
N ASP A 36 -19.21 19.72 -32.06
CA ASP A 36 -17.97 20.50 -32.28
C ASP A 36 -17.34 21.10 -31.00
N GLU A 37 -18.12 21.73 -30.12
CA GLU A 37 -17.56 22.33 -28.90
C GLU A 37 -17.16 21.29 -27.82
N LEU A 38 -17.88 20.16 -27.72
CA LEU A 38 -17.66 19.13 -26.69
C LEU A 38 -16.45 18.23 -27.00
N ALA A 39 -16.14 18.00 -28.28
CA ALA A 39 -14.93 17.29 -28.71
C ALA A 39 -13.65 18.08 -28.36
N SER A 40 -13.69 19.40 -28.45
CA SER A 40 -12.60 20.27 -28.02
C SER A 40 -12.37 20.24 -26.49
N ARG A 41 -13.45 20.15 -25.70
CA ARG A 41 -13.39 20.14 -24.22
C ARG A 41 -12.82 18.82 -23.67
N SER A 42 -13.22 17.68 -24.23
CA SER A 42 -12.70 16.36 -23.85
C SER A 42 -11.23 16.13 -24.22
N ARG A 43 -10.72 16.77 -25.29
CA ARG A 43 -9.28 16.77 -25.63
C ARG A 43 -8.43 17.57 -24.64
N ASN A 44 -9.02 18.52 -23.92
CA ASN A 44 -8.29 19.32 -22.92
C ASN A 44 -8.16 18.65 -21.55
N ASP A 45 -8.92 17.58 -21.29
CA ASP A 45 -8.88 16.88 -20.01
C ASP A 45 -7.65 15.96 -19.89
N TRP A 46 -7.18 15.41 -21.01
CA TRP A 46 -6.01 14.51 -21.06
C TRP A 46 -4.74 15.28 -21.44
N HIS A 47 -3.58 14.74 -21.07
CA HIS A 47 -2.30 15.31 -21.45
C HIS A 47 -2.18 15.41 -22.99
N PRO A 48 -1.72 16.54 -23.56
CA PRO A 48 -1.78 16.78 -25.01
C PRO A 48 -0.90 15.84 -25.84
N THR A 49 0.12 15.25 -25.21
CA THR A 49 1.04 14.30 -25.84
C THR A 49 0.75 12.85 -25.49
N LEU A 50 -0.42 12.55 -24.90
CA LEU A 50 -0.83 11.18 -24.58
C LEU A 50 -0.72 10.31 -25.85
N PRO A 51 -0.09 9.11 -25.78
CA PRO A 51 -0.01 8.20 -26.91
C PRO A 51 -1.38 7.91 -27.53
N PRO A 52 -1.46 7.71 -28.86
CA PRO A 52 -2.72 7.45 -29.53
C PRO A 52 -3.34 6.16 -29.02
N VAL A 53 -4.67 6.11 -28.98
CA VAL A 53 -5.41 4.89 -28.65
C VAL A 53 -5.04 3.80 -29.66
N PRO A 54 -4.72 2.57 -29.22
CA PRO A 54 -4.44 1.45 -30.12
C PRO A 54 -5.57 1.21 -31.11
N GLN A 55 -5.21 0.72 -32.30
CA GLN A 55 -6.19 0.43 -33.34
C GLN A 55 -7.22 -0.59 -32.81
N ASP A 56 -8.49 -0.34 -33.12
CA ASP A 56 -9.63 -1.20 -32.78
C ASP A 56 -9.90 -1.40 -31.27
N PHE A 57 -9.21 -0.69 -30.38
CA PHE A 57 -9.55 -0.63 -28.96
C PHE A 57 -10.91 0.07 -28.75
N PRO A 58 -11.82 -0.45 -27.89
CA PRO A 58 -11.64 -1.56 -26.95
C PRO A 58 -12.11 -2.93 -27.49
N SER A 59 -12.46 -3.02 -28.77
CA SER A 59 -13.04 -4.22 -29.37
C SER A 59 -12.02 -5.33 -29.58
N THR A 60 -10.82 -4.99 -30.02
CA THR A 60 -9.67 -5.88 -30.16
C THR A 60 -8.40 -5.18 -29.70
N LEU A 61 -7.44 -5.97 -29.19
CA LEU A 61 -6.15 -5.48 -28.73
C LEU A 61 -5.11 -6.55 -29.04
N ASP A 62 -4.64 -6.56 -30.29
CA ASP A 62 -3.66 -7.53 -30.77
C ASP A 62 -2.31 -7.29 -30.09
N GLY A 63 -1.73 -8.34 -29.52
CA GLY A 63 -0.52 -8.25 -28.69
C GLY A 63 -0.77 -7.90 -27.22
N GLY A 64 -2.01 -7.66 -26.81
CA GLY A 64 -2.35 -7.36 -25.41
C GLY A 64 -1.94 -5.95 -24.97
N LEU A 65 -1.68 -5.75 -23.67
CA LEU A 65 -1.31 -4.45 -23.07
C LEU A 65 0.22 -4.21 -23.11
N ASP A 66 0.86 -4.74 -24.14
CA ASP A 66 2.29 -4.65 -24.35
C ASP A 66 2.70 -3.20 -24.67
N MET A 67 3.53 -2.61 -23.81
CA MET A 67 3.93 -1.21 -23.92
C MET A 67 4.98 -1.03 -25.03
N THR A 68 4.73 -0.13 -25.97
CA THR A 68 5.72 0.26 -26.98
C THR A 68 6.82 1.14 -26.37
N ALA A 69 7.98 1.25 -27.03
CA ALA A 69 9.06 2.15 -26.58
C ALA A 69 8.61 3.61 -26.45
N THR A 70 7.75 4.08 -27.34
CA THR A 70 7.20 5.44 -27.29
C THR A 70 6.30 5.62 -26.06
N GLU A 71 5.42 4.66 -25.78
CA GLU A 71 4.54 4.71 -24.61
C GLU A 71 5.33 4.59 -23.30
N ALA A 72 6.32 3.71 -23.26
CA ALA A 72 7.19 3.52 -22.10
C ALA A 72 8.02 4.76 -21.80
N THR A 73 8.63 5.37 -22.82
CA THR A 73 9.34 6.65 -22.70
C THR A 73 8.40 7.73 -22.18
N TRP A 74 7.21 7.84 -22.77
CA TRP A 74 6.23 8.84 -22.37
C TRP A 74 5.79 8.69 -20.90
N LEU A 75 5.49 7.46 -20.47
CA LEU A 75 5.06 7.20 -19.09
C LEU A 75 6.21 7.43 -18.09
N ARG A 76 7.43 7.00 -18.43
CA ARG A 76 8.64 7.27 -17.65
C ARG A 76 8.82 8.77 -17.43
N GLU A 77 8.80 9.56 -18.50
CA GLU A 77 8.92 11.02 -18.41
C GLU A 77 7.83 11.63 -17.53
N ARG A 78 6.56 11.19 -17.68
CA ARG A 78 5.47 11.69 -16.82
C ARG A 78 5.69 11.40 -15.34
N ILE A 79 6.18 10.22 -14.99
CA ILE A 79 6.49 9.87 -13.61
C ILE A 79 7.63 10.75 -13.08
N LEU A 80 8.72 10.88 -13.83
CA LEU A 80 9.89 11.68 -13.44
C LEU A 80 9.54 13.17 -13.27
N ASP A 81 8.70 13.72 -14.15
CA ASP A 81 8.28 15.12 -14.08
C ASP A 81 7.33 15.39 -12.91
N SER A 82 6.41 14.45 -12.64
CA SER A 82 5.30 14.72 -11.71
C SER A 82 5.62 14.38 -10.26
N VAL A 83 6.48 13.38 -10.02
CA VAL A 83 6.86 12.92 -8.68
C VAL A 83 8.38 12.69 -8.53
N PRO A 84 9.22 13.70 -8.87
CA PRO A 84 10.67 13.54 -9.00
C PRO A 84 11.36 13.02 -7.73
N ASP A 85 10.88 13.45 -6.56
CA ASP A 85 11.49 13.10 -5.26
C ASP A 85 10.95 11.77 -4.67
N SER A 86 10.22 10.99 -5.47
CA SER A 86 9.61 9.74 -5.01
C SER A 86 10.50 8.54 -5.26
N LEU A 87 10.33 7.48 -4.45
CA LEU A 87 10.97 6.20 -4.70
C LEU A 87 10.59 5.65 -6.09
N LEU A 88 9.35 5.88 -6.55
CA LEU A 88 8.91 5.44 -7.87
C LEU A 88 9.74 6.09 -8.99
N ALA A 89 9.98 7.41 -8.91
CA ALA A 89 10.81 8.13 -9.87
C ALA A 89 12.25 7.60 -9.87
N HIS A 90 12.83 7.34 -8.68
CA HIS A 90 14.17 6.73 -8.57
C HIS A 90 14.25 5.37 -9.27
N VAL A 91 13.30 4.47 -8.99
CA VAL A 91 13.32 3.11 -9.56
C VAL A 91 13.07 3.15 -11.07
N VAL A 92 12.16 4.01 -11.57
CA VAL A 92 11.92 4.18 -13.01
C VAL A 92 13.10 4.88 -13.73
N ALA A 93 13.91 5.66 -13.02
CA ALA A 93 15.11 6.29 -13.57
C ALA A 93 16.28 5.29 -13.71
N SER A 94 16.27 4.21 -12.92
CA SER A 94 17.32 3.17 -12.91
C SER A 94 17.53 2.53 -14.28
N ASP A 95 18.72 1.99 -14.50
CA ASP A 95 19.03 1.19 -15.69
C ASP A 95 18.50 -0.25 -15.57
N GLN A 96 18.28 -0.73 -14.35
CA GLN A 96 17.84 -2.10 -14.07
C GLN A 96 16.44 -2.12 -13.47
N PRO A 97 15.57 -3.05 -13.92
CA PRO A 97 14.26 -3.23 -13.33
C PRO A 97 14.35 -3.77 -11.89
N PRO A 98 13.27 -3.66 -11.10
CA PRO A 98 13.18 -4.30 -9.79
C PRO A 98 13.41 -5.80 -9.84
N ILE A 99 13.95 -6.35 -8.75
CA ILE A 99 14.19 -7.79 -8.61
C ILE A 99 12.83 -8.53 -8.56
N PRO A 100 12.59 -9.55 -9.41
CA PRO A 100 11.30 -10.23 -9.47
C PRO A 100 10.82 -10.78 -8.12
N ASP A 101 11.73 -11.32 -7.31
CA ASP A 101 11.40 -11.96 -6.03
C ASP A 101 11.47 -11.01 -4.81
N SER A 102 11.73 -9.71 -5.02
CA SER A 102 11.75 -8.75 -3.90
C SER A 102 10.33 -8.54 -3.35
N ALA A 103 10.01 -9.13 -2.20
CA ALA A 103 8.65 -9.07 -1.64
C ALA A 103 8.26 -7.66 -1.14
N TYR A 104 9.25 -6.81 -0.84
CA TYR A 104 9.06 -5.46 -0.29
C TYR A 104 10.08 -4.51 -0.91
N PRO A 105 9.79 -3.19 -1.00
CA PRO A 105 10.68 -2.24 -1.64
C PRO A 105 12.02 -2.11 -0.90
N TRP A 106 12.05 -2.18 0.43
CA TRP A 106 13.31 -2.13 1.20
C TRP A 106 14.16 -3.41 1.10
N ARG A 107 13.71 -4.43 0.34
CA ARG A 107 14.49 -5.62 0.00
C ARG A 107 14.98 -5.61 -1.45
N ASP A 108 14.78 -4.51 -2.15
CA ASP A 108 15.18 -4.33 -3.54
C ASP A 108 16.40 -3.40 -3.62
N GLU A 109 17.47 -3.85 -4.29
CA GLU A 109 18.74 -3.12 -4.35
C GLU A 109 18.59 -1.76 -5.05
N THR A 110 17.75 -1.67 -6.08
CA THR A 110 17.45 -0.42 -6.77
C THR A 110 16.76 0.57 -5.83
N CYS A 111 15.84 0.10 -4.98
CA CYS A 111 15.20 0.97 -3.99
C CYS A 111 16.17 1.40 -2.88
N GLN A 112 17.07 0.53 -2.45
CA GLN A 112 18.03 0.81 -1.38
C GLN A 112 19.09 1.84 -1.78
N SER A 113 19.36 2.00 -3.08
CA SER A 113 20.30 3.00 -3.60
C SER A 113 19.69 4.41 -3.73
N ALA A 114 18.41 4.59 -3.41
CA ALA A 114 17.76 5.89 -3.43
C ALA A 114 18.45 6.88 -2.50
N SER A 115 18.46 8.15 -2.89
CA SER A 115 18.87 9.26 -2.04
C SER A 115 17.68 9.87 -1.29
N ASP A 116 17.96 10.79 -0.37
CA ASP A 116 16.90 11.56 0.25
C ASP A 116 16.19 12.48 -0.76
N PRO A 117 14.87 12.66 -0.63
CA PRO A 117 14.02 12.24 0.51
C PRO A 117 13.44 10.82 0.38
N ALA A 118 13.65 10.11 -0.74
CA ALA A 118 13.05 8.80 -0.98
C ALA A 118 13.58 7.72 -0.02
N ALA A 119 14.88 7.72 0.27
CA ALA A 119 15.50 6.82 1.24
C ALA A 119 14.88 6.93 2.63
N ARG A 120 14.72 8.16 3.14
CA ARG A 120 14.01 8.42 4.40
C ARG A 120 12.59 7.85 4.43
N PHE A 121 11.80 8.06 3.37
CA PHE A 121 10.45 7.49 3.28
C PHE A 121 10.47 5.95 3.23
N LEU A 122 11.44 5.35 2.54
CA LEU A 122 11.61 3.90 2.48
C LEU A 122 11.89 3.30 3.86
N HIS A 123 12.78 3.94 4.61
CA HIS A 123 13.11 3.55 5.99
C HIS A 123 11.89 3.63 6.92
N HIS A 124 11.16 4.74 6.89
CA HIS A 124 9.90 4.89 7.61
C HIS A 124 8.87 3.82 7.22
N ALA A 125 8.72 3.55 5.92
CA ALA A 125 7.78 2.57 5.41
C ALA A 125 8.08 1.16 5.91
N GLN A 126 9.37 0.79 5.98
CA GLN A 126 9.83 -0.50 6.50
C GLN A 126 9.48 -0.67 7.98
N LEU A 127 9.88 0.28 8.83
CA LEU A 127 9.67 0.18 10.29
C LEU A 127 8.18 0.25 10.65
N PHE A 128 7.41 1.11 9.97
CA PHE A 128 5.98 1.16 10.16
C PHE A 128 5.29 -0.14 9.70
N SER A 129 5.73 -0.73 8.58
CA SER A 129 5.23 -2.03 8.11
C SER A 129 5.51 -3.15 9.13
N LEU A 130 6.71 -3.17 9.71
CA LEU A 130 7.08 -4.09 10.80
C LEU A 130 6.17 -3.92 12.02
N ALA A 131 5.89 -2.67 12.43
CA ALA A 131 5.01 -2.38 13.55
C ALA A 131 3.57 -2.86 13.30
N VAL A 132 3.01 -2.57 12.12
CA VAL A 132 1.67 -3.01 11.71
C VAL A 132 1.58 -4.54 11.63
N LYS A 133 2.61 -5.20 11.11
CA LYS A 133 2.69 -6.66 11.08
C LYS A 133 2.57 -7.24 12.49
N GLY A 134 3.33 -6.71 13.45
CA GLY A 134 3.28 -7.16 14.85
C GLY A 134 1.91 -7.02 15.49
N ALA A 135 1.29 -5.84 15.36
CA ALA A 135 -0.06 -5.60 15.90
C ALA A 135 -1.09 -6.55 15.28
N THR A 136 -0.96 -6.84 13.97
CA THR A 136 -1.82 -7.79 13.25
C THR A 136 -1.60 -9.22 13.72
N ARG A 137 -0.35 -9.63 13.98
CA ARG A 137 -0.04 -10.96 14.51
C ARG A 137 -0.63 -11.16 15.91
N LEU A 138 -0.45 -10.19 16.81
CA LEU A 138 -1.06 -10.27 18.14
C LEU A 138 -2.58 -10.30 18.06
N TYR A 139 -3.19 -9.46 17.21
CA TYR A 139 -4.63 -9.50 16.97
C TYR A 139 -5.13 -10.86 16.46
N ASN A 140 -4.39 -11.51 15.56
CA ASN A 140 -4.74 -12.84 15.07
C ASN A 140 -4.67 -13.90 16.17
N VAL A 141 -3.71 -13.81 17.10
CA VAL A 141 -3.67 -14.66 18.30
C VAL A 141 -4.93 -14.46 19.14
N LEU A 142 -5.33 -13.21 19.40
CA LEU A 142 -6.55 -12.91 20.17
C LEU A 142 -7.82 -13.46 19.50
N LEU A 143 -7.93 -13.33 18.17
CA LEU A 143 -9.05 -13.88 17.42
C LEU A 143 -9.08 -15.40 17.49
N ALA A 144 -7.92 -16.06 17.35
CA ALA A 144 -7.83 -17.51 17.43
C ALA A 144 -8.28 -18.01 18.81
N GLU A 145 -7.81 -17.38 19.87
CA GLU A 145 -8.17 -17.75 21.25
C GLU A 145 -9.68 -17.58 21.48
N ALA A 146 -10.25 -16.45 21.06
CA ALA A 146 -11.69 -16.21 21.16
C ALA A 146 -12.51 -17.20 20.28
N TYR A 147 -12.01 -17.55 19.10
CA TYR A 147 -12.67 -18.45 18.15
C TYR A 147 -12.74 -19.88 18.70
N GLU A 148 -11.64 -20.39 19.24
CA GLU A 148 -11.59 -21.71 19.88
C GLU A 148 -12.46 -21.73 21.16
N GLN A 149 -12.40 -20.69 21.99
CA GLN A 149 -13.24 -20.58 23.19
C GLN A 149 -14.75 -20.57 22.86
N ALA A 150 -15.12 -19.99 21.72
CA ALA A 150 -16.50 -19.99 21.23
C ALA A 150 -16.94 -21.32 20.61
N GLY A 151 -16.05 -22.31 20.49
CA GLY A 151 -16.32 -23.65 19.98
C GLY A 151 -16.44 -23.73 18.45
N PHE A 152 -15.92 -22.74 17.71
CA PHE A 152 -15.94 -22.78 16.25
C PHE A 152 -14.78 -23.63 15.70
N THR A 153 -15.00 -24.30 14.57
CA THR A 153 -14.08 -25.32 14.03
C THR A 153 -13.82 -25.21 12.52
N THR A 154 -14.30 -24.15 11.86
CA THR A 154 -14.19 -23.97 10.40
C THR A 154 -12.79 -23.55 9.97
N VAL A 155 -12.07 -22.80 10.81
CA VAL A 155 -10.67 -22.44 10.59
C VAL A 155 -9.78 -23.62 10.97
N ARG A 156 -8.91 -24.06 10.05
CA ARG A 156 -7.99 -25.18 10.28
C ARG A 156 -6.79 -24.83 11.16
N ALA A 157 -6.32 -23.59 11.06
CA ALA A 157 -5.19 -23.10 11.85
C ALA A 157 -5.60 -22.97 13.32
N THR A 158 -4.73 -23.45 14.20
CA THR A 158 -4.88 -23.45 15.64
C THR A 158 -4.39 -22.14 16.26
N VAL A 159 -4.70 -21.89 17.53
CA VAL A 159 -4.09 -20.81 18.31
C VAL A 159 -2.56 -20.85 18.26
N GLU A 160 -1.97 -22.04 18.31
CA GLU A 160 -0.51 -22.19 18.33
C GLU A 160 0.12 -21.76 17.00
N ASP A 161 -0.51 -22.06 15.86
CA ASP A 161 -0.04 -21.60 14.53
C ASP A 161 0.05 -20.06 14.46
N TYR A 162 -0.85 -19.34 15.14
CA TYR A 162 -0.81 -17.88 15.20
C TYR A 162 0.21 -17.35 16.20
N ARG A 163 0.47 -18.09 17.29
CA ARG A 163 1.55 -17.75 18.23
C ARG A 163 2.92 -17.92 17.57
N ASP A 164 3.13 -18.99 16.82
CA ASP A 164 4.34 -19.21 16.04
C ASP A 164 4.59 -18.06 15.05
N GLN A 165 3.55 -17.58 14.36
CA GLN A 165 3.66 -16.40 13.50
C GLN A 165 3.98 -15.11 14.26
N TYR A 166 3.56 -14.98 15.52
CA TYR A 166 3.91 -13.85 16.38
C TYR A 166 5.36 -13.95 16.83
N PHE A 167 5.84 -15.13 17.23
CA PHE A 167 7.23 -15.36 17.61
C PHE A 167 8.18 -15.18 16.43
N ALA A 168 7.85 -15.67 15.24
CA ALA A 168 8.61 -15.40 14.03
C ALA A 168 8.71 -13.90 13.71
N TRP A 169 7.66 -13.13 14.02
CA TRP A 169 7.72 -11.66 13.90
C TRP A 169 8.64 -11.02 14.98
N LEU A 170 8.71 -11.59 16.19
CA LEU A 170 9.66 -11.11 17.20
C LEU A 170 11.11 -11.34 16.77
N ASP A 171 11.41 -12.43 16.04
CA ASP A 171 12.73 -12.65 15.46
C ASP A 171 13.06 -11.56 14.42
N GLU A 172 12.12 -11.29 13.49
CA GLU A 172 12.27 -10.19 12.51
C GLU A 172 12.43 -8.82 13.19
N LEU A 173 11.75 -8.59 14.32
CA LEU A 173 11.90 -7.39 15.13
C LEU A 173 13.30 -7.30 15.75
N GLY A 174 13.84 -8.44 16.20
CA GLY A 174 15.21 -8.56 16.70
C GLY A 174 16.25 -8.14 15.67
N ASP A 175 16.12 -8.61 14.43
CA ASP A 175 17.02 -8.27 13.33
C ASP A 175 17.06 -6.76 13.02
N LEU A 176 15.92 -6.07 13.19
CA LEU A 176 15.76 -4.64 12.94
C LEU A 176 15.86 -3.77 14.20
N ARG A 177 16.24 -4.34 15.35
CA ARG A 177 16.23 -3.64 16.64
C ARG A 177 17.05 -2.35 16.63
N HIS A 178 18.24 -2.37 16.05
CA HIS A 178 19.09 -1.17 15.96
C HIS A 178 18.44 -0.06 15.13
N GLN A 179 17.81 -0.42 14.01
CA GLN A 179 17.10 0.52 13.15
C GLN A 179 15.86 1.08 13.85
N LEU A 180 15.12 0.23 14.57
CA LEU A 180 13.96 0.65 15.35
C LEU A 180 14.35 1.66 16.44
N HIS A 181 15.42 1.43 17.18
CA HIS A 181 15.90 2.38 18.20
C HIS A 181 16.41 3.71 17.61
N ALA A 182 16.95 3.67 16.38
CA ALA A 182 17.36 4.87 15.66
C ALA A 182 16.21 5.59 14.94
N TRP A 183 14.99 5.05 15.00
CA TRP A 183 13.86 5.57 14.25
C TRP A 183 13.39 6.92 14.78
N ASP A 184 13.55 7.95 13.95
CA ASP A 184 12.94 9.26 14.18
C ASP A 184 11.41 9.21 13.94
N GLN A 185 10.66 8.98 15.01
CA GLN A 185 9.20 8.97 15.01
C GLN A 185 8.60 10.37 14.80
N GLN A 186 9.32 11.42 15.18
CA GLN A 186 8.85 12.79 14.98
C GLN A 186 8.90 13.16 13.50
N ASP A 187 10.02 12.90 12.82
CA ASP A 187 10.12 13.08 11.36
C ASP A 187 9.09 12.22 10.63
N PHE A 188 8.89 10.96 11.04
CA PHE A 188 7.85 10.10 10.48
C PHE A 188 6.47 10.76 10.50
N TRP A 189 6.04 11.29 11.65
CA TRP A 189 4.73 11.92 11.78
C TRP A 189 4.62 13.21 10.98
N VAL A 190 5.67 14.04 10.95
CA VAL A 190 5.73 15.25 10.12
C VAL A 190 5.58 14.88 8.64
N SER A 191 6.38 13.93 8.17
CA SER A 191 6.42 13.44 6.79
C SER A 191 5.07 12.87 6.33
N VAL A 192 4.42 12.05 7.15
CA VAL A 192 3.12 11.44 6.79
C VAL A 192 1.97 12.46 6.88
N ARG A 193 1.97 13.36 7.86
CA ARG A 193 0.91 14.40 7.98
C ARG A 193 0.99 15.45 6.87
N ALA A 194 2.20 15.77 6.38
CA ALA A 194 2.37 16.61 5.21
C ALA A 194 1.61 16.06 3.98
N ARG A 195 1.54 14.73 3.85
CA ARG A 195 0.80 14.05 2.76
C ARG A 195 -0.67 13.80 3.08
N ASN A 196 -1.01 13.53 4.34
CA ASN A 196 -2.38 13.30 4.78
C ASN A 196 -2.66 14.01 6.12
N PRO A 197 -3.13 15.26 6.10
CA PRO A 197 -3.39 16.03 7.33
C PRO A 197 -4.56 15.48 8.14
N ARG A 198 -5.40 14.60 7.56
CA ARG A 198 -6.62 14.06 8.20
C ARG A 198 -6.35 12.87 9.11
N ILE A 199 -5.10 12.49 9.32
CA ILE A 199 -4.75 11.38 10.23
C ILE A 199 -5.19 11.73 11.65
N SER A 200 -6.11 10.91 12.17
CA SER A 200 -6.67 11.11 13.51
C SER A 200 -5.61 10.96 14.60
N LEU A 201 -5.73 11.77 15.66
CA LEU A 201 -4.89 11.67 16.86
C LEU A 201 -5.01 10.30 17.53
N ARG A 202 -6.16 9.62 17.42
CA ARG A 202 -6.36 8.26 17.94
C ARG A 202 -5.51 7.22 17.23
N THR A 203 -5.30 7.37 15.92
CA THR A 203 -4.40 6.48 15.16
C THR A 203 -2.95 6.71 15.57
N GLN A 204 -2.54 7.98 15.72
CA GLN A 204 -1.20 8.30 16.19
C GLN A 204 -0.95 7.73 17.59
N ALA A 205 -1.84 7.99 18.55
CA ALA A 205 -1.69 7.48 19.92
C ALA A 205 -1.59 5.95 20.00
N PHE A 206 -2.35 5.22 19.18
CA PHE A 206 -2.23 3.76 19.10
C PHE A 206 -0.85 3.32 18.58
N VAL A 207 -0.38 3.94 17.50
CA VAL A 207 0.91 3.61 16.89
C VAL A 207 2.04 3.94 17.87
N ASP A 208 2.02 5.11 18.51
CA ASP A 208 3.04 5.54 19.47
C ASP A 208 3.10 4.59 20.67
N GLN A 209 1.96 4.18 21.23
CA GLN A 209 1.92 3.21 22.34
C GLN A 209 2.44 1.83 21.92
N TRP A 210 2.06 1.36 20.72
CA TRP A 210 2.50 0.07 20.22
C TRP A 210 4.01 0.06 19.91
N VAL A 211 4.52 1.10 19.25
CA VAL A 211 5.95 1.26 18.95
C VAL A 211 6.76 1.44 20.23
N GLY A 212 6.23 2.18 21.22
CA GLY A 212 6.83 2.26 22.56
C GLY A 212 6.99 0.88 23.19
N ALA A 213 5.96 0.04 23.16
CA ALA A 213 6.05 -1.34 23.64
C ALA A 213 7.05 -2.21 22.87
N MET A 214 7.26 -1.95 21.58
CA MET A 214 8.30 -2.60 20.78
C MET A 214 9.71 -2.17 21.25
N LEU A 215 9.92 -0.88 21.46
CA LEU A 215 11.20 -0.30 21.92
C LEU A 215 11.56 -0.77 23.33
N ASP A 216 10.58 -0.83 24.23
CA ASP A 216 10.75 -1.27 25.61
C ASP A 216 10.89 -2.80 25.74
N GLY A 217 10.71 -3.54 24.64
CA GLY A 217 10.77 -5.00 24.61
C GLY A 217 9.57 -5.69 25.27
N ILE A 218 8.53 -4.95 25.68
CA ILE A 218 7.31 -5.48 26.33
C ILE A 218 6.59 -6.47 25.40
N VAL A 219 6.65 -6.25 24.09
CA VAL A 219 6.07 -7.13 23.06
C VAL A 219 6.62 -8.57 23.10
N THR A 220 7.79 -8.83 23.67
CA THR A 220 8.31 -10.20 23.84
C THR A 220 7.36 -11.10 24.64
N ASN A 221 6.62 -10.51 25.59
CA ASN A 221 5.58 -11.18 26.37
C ASN A 221 4.16 -10.88 25.88
N GLY A 222 3.99 -10.33 24.68
CA GLY A 222 2.73 -9.76 24.18
C GLY A 222 1.53 -10.71 24.22
N VAL A 223 1.74 -11.99 23.94
CA VAL A 223 0.69 -13.03 24.00
C VAL A 223 0.06 -13.14 25.40
N ARG A 224 0.86 -12.93 26.45
CA ARG A 224 0.43 -13.03 27.86
C ARG A 224 0.23 -11.66 28.53
N ASN A 225 0.70 -10.58 27.91
CA ASN A 225 0.67 -9.25 28.48
C ASN A 225 -0.72 -8.62 28.29
N GLU A 226 -1.50 -8.54 29.38
CA GLU A 226 -2.88 -8.05 29.33
C GLU A 226 -2.99 -6.62 28.79
N SER A 227 -2.03 -5.73 29.09
CA SER A 227 -2.06 -4.35 28.61
C SER A 227 -1.97 -4.26 27.08
N LEU A 228 -1.14 -5.09 26.44
CA LEU A 228 -1.01 -5.15 24.99
C LEU A 228 -2.23 -5.80 24.33
N ARG A 229 -2.79 -6.83 24.97
CA ARG A 229 -4.02 -7.48 24.52
C ARG A 229 -5.20 -6.48 24.53
N VAL A 230 -5.33 -5.71 25.61
CA VAL A 230 -6.32 -4.62 25.74
C VAL A 230 -6.08 -3.52 24.71
N LEU A 231 -4.82 -3.11 24.48
CA LEU A 231 -4.47 -2.11 23.46
C LEU A 231 -4.97 -2.53 22.07
N ILE A 232 -4.70 -3.76 21.66
CA ILE A 232 -5.15 -4.31 20.37
C ILE A 232 -6.68 -4.44 20.30
N ALA A 233 -7.33 -4.95 21.35
CA ALA A 233 -8.78 -5.08 21.41
C ALA A 233 -9.49 -3.71 21.32
N ASN A 234 -8.99 -2.72 22.06
CA ASN A 234 -9.50 -1.35 22.03
C ASN A 234 -9.34 -0.71 20.65
N ARG A 235 -8.22 -1.00 19.96
CA ARG A 235 -8.01 -0.52 18.58
C ARG A 235 -9.06 -1.08 17.63
N GLU A 236 -9.37 -2.38 17.72
CA GLU A 236 -10.43 -2.97 16.90
C GLU A 236 -11.79 -2.32 17.20
N ALA A 237 -12.15 -2.24 18.48
CA ALA A 237 -13.42 -1.65 18.91
C ALA A 237 -13.58 -0.19 18.45
N ALA A 238 -12.51 0.61 18.52
CA ALA A 238 -12.54 2.00 18.09
C ALA A 238 -12.72 2.16 16.56
N LEU A 239 -12.20 1.22 15.75
CA LEU A 239 -12.30 1.28 14.29
C LEU A 239 -13.60 0.66 13.76
N LYS A 240 -14.07 -0.42 14.38
CA LYS A 240 -15.19 -1.23 13.85
C LYS A 240 -16.46 -1.14 14.68
N GLY A 241 -16.40 -0.64 15.92
CA GLY A 241 -17.55 -0.55 16.82
C GLY A 241 -18.27 -1.89 16.96
N LYS A 242 -19.57 -1.93 16.63
CA LYS A 242 -20.40 -3.15 16.66
C LYS A 242 -19.93 -4.28 15.72
N GLN A 243 -19.04 -3.96 14.78
CA GLN A 243 -18.44 -4.92 13.84
C GLN A 243 -17.10 -5.50 14.33
N ALA A 244 -16.65 -5.15 15.54
CA ALA A 244 -15.46 -5.74 16.15
C ALA A 244 -15.69 -7.23 16.42
N ARG A 245 -14.84 -8.09 15.86
CA ARG A 245 -14.98 -9.56 15.95
C ARG A 245 -14.75 -10.06 17.36
N LEU A 246 -13.81 -9.45 18.11
CA LEU A 246 -13.55 -9.83 19.50
C LEU A 246 -14.76 -9.61 20.42
N ALA A 247 -15.70 -8.73 20.06
CA ALA A 247 -16.91 -8.45 20.82
C ALA A 247 -18.21 -8.99 20.17
N ASN A 248 -18.12 -9.58 18.97
CA ASN A 248 -19.28 -10.01 18.19
C ASN A 248 -19.12 -11.47 17.73
N GLN A 249 -19.69 -12.38 18.50
CA GLN A 249 -19.57 -13.82 18.28
C GLN A 249 -20.08 -14.28 16.89
N LYS A 250 -21.10 -13.60 16.32
CA LYS A 250 -21.59 -13.91 14.97
C LYS A 250 -20.54 -13.60 13.90
N LEU A 251 -19.87 -12.45 14.01
CA LEU A 251 -18.81 -12.06 13.07
C LEU A 251 -17.52 -12.84 13.31
N LEU A 252 -17.27 -13.26 14.56
CA LEU A 252 -16.19 -14.17 14.90
C LEU A 252 -16.39 -15.54 14.24
N GLY A 253 -17.61 -16.09 14.23
CA GLY A 253 -17.92 -17.35 13.54
C GLY A 253 -17.72 -17.30 12.01
N GLN A 254 -17.71 -16.10 11.42
CA GLN A 254 -17.41 -15.88 10.00
C GLN A 254 -15.93 -15.56 9.73
N TRP A 255 -15.08 -15.60 10.76
CA TRP A 255 -13.66 -15.38 10.59
C TRP A 255 -13.05 -16.55 9.81
N GLY A 256 -12.46 -16.27 8.65
CA GLY A 256 -11.83 -17.26 7.78
C GLY A 256 -10.37 -17.59 8.13
N GLY A 257 -9.94 -17.26 9.35
CA GLY A 257 -8.55 -17.37 9.78
C GLY A 257 -7.76 -16.06 9.63
N GLY A 258 -6.61 -16.02 10.29
CA GLY A 258 -5.70 -14.88 10.31
C GLY A 258 -5.18 -14.57 8.92
N GLY A 259 -5.23 -13.29 8.58
CA GLY A 259 -4.66 -12.71 7.37
C GLY A 259 -3.95 -11.40 7.70
N GLY A 260 -3.42 -10.75 6.67
CA GLY A 260 -2.68 -9.50 6.81
C GLY A 260 -1.23 -9.71 7.25
N GLY A 261 -0.30 -9.28 6.39
CA GLY A 261 1.12 -9.16 6.70
C GLY A 261 1.46 -7.71 7.03
N GLY A 262 2.76 -7.39 6.95
CA GLY A 262 3.18 -6.00 6.89
C GLY A 262 2.58 -5.31 5.66
N LEU A 263 2.62 -3.99 5.66
CA LEU A 263 2.26 -3.19 4.50
C LEU A 263 3.34 -3.36 3.43
N ASP A 264 2.96 -3.82 2.24
CA ASP A 264 3.85 -3.92 1.08
C ASP A 264 3.77 -2.68 0.17
N TYR A 265 2.89 -1.72 0.50
CA TYR A 265 2.64 -0.51 -0.28
C TYR A 265 2.35 -0.79 -1.75
N ARG A 266 1.71 -1.93 -2.06
CA ARG A 266 1.41 -2.40 -3.42
C ARG A 266 2.65 -2.62 -4.27
N TRP A 267 3.78 -2.97 -3.64
CA TRP A 267 5.04 -3.17 -4.31
C TRP A 267 4.95 -4.16 -5.47
N GLY A 268 4.16 -5.24 -5.34
CA GLY A 268 3.92 -6.17 -6.45
C GLY A 268 3.39 -5.47 -7.71
N THR A 269 2.42 -4.57 -7.58
CA THR A 269 1.89 -3.77 -8.70
C THR A 269 2.92 -2.78 -9.23
N VAL A 270 3.66 -2.11 -8.33
CA VAL A 270 4.71 -1.17 -8.74
C VAL A 270 5.79 -1.89 -9.54
N LYS A 271 6.25 -3.06 -9.10
CA LYS A 271 7.23 -3.87 -9.83
C LYS A 271 6.75 -4.19 -11.23
N THR A 272 5.52 -4.69 -11.38
CA THR A 272 4.96 -4.96 -12.70
C THR A 272 5.00 -3.71 -13.59
N ILE A 273 4.48 -2.58 -13.11
CA ILE A 273 4.47 -1.33 -13.89
C ILE A 273 5.88 -0.90 -14.30
N VAL A 274 6.84 -0.98 -13.39
CA VAL A 274 8.23 -0.58 -13.68
C VAL A 274 8.86 -1.57 -14.66
N THR A 275 8.71 -2.87 -14.46
CA THR A 275 9.19 -3.89 -15.38
C THR A 275 8.62 -3.69 -16.78
N ASP A 276 7.32 -3.43 -16.91
CA ASP A 276 6.68 -3.16 -18.20
C ASP A 276 7.27 -1.93 -18.90
N ILE A 277 7.60 -0.86 -18.13
CA ILE A 277 8.30 0.33 -18.66
C ILE A 277 9.70 -0.06 -19.15
N HIS A 278 10.48 -0.82 -18.38
CA HIS A 278 11.82 -1.27 -18.80
C HIS A 278 11.77 -2.15 -20.05
N GLU A 279 10.83 -3.10 -20.11
CA GLU A 279 10.64 -3.96 -21.27
C GLU A 279 10.23 -3.13 -22.49
N GLY A 280 9.32 -2.17 -22.34
CA GLY A 280 8.93 -1.26 -23.41
C GLY A 280 10.10 -0.43 -23.93
N LEU A 281 10.94 0.11 -23.05
CA LEU A 281 12.14 0.86 -23.42
C LEU A 281 13.19 0.01 -24.15
N ALA A 282 13.23 -1.30 -23.91
CA ALA A 282 14.14 -2.23 -24.56
C ALA A 282 13.67 -2.70 -25.95
N ARG A 283 12.42 -2.43 -26.34
CA ARG A 283 11.87 -2.76 -27.66
C ARG A 283 12.38 -1.76 -28.69
N VAL A 284 13.29 -2.18 -29.56
CA VAL A 284 13.81 -1.41 -30.70
C VAL A 284 12.97 -1.66 -31.95
#